data_AF-U6D1E8-F1
#
_entry.id   AF-U6D1E8-F1
#
_cell.length_a   1.000
_cell.length_b   1.000
_cell.length_c   1.000
_cell.angle_alpha   90.00
_cell.angle_beta   90.00
_cell.angle_gamma   90.00
#
_symmetry.space_group_name_H-M   'P 1'
#
loop_
_entity.id
_entity.type
_entity.pdbx_description
1 polymer ?
#
loop_
_entity_poly.entity_id
_entity_poly.type
_entity_poly.pdbx_seq_one_letter_code
_entity_poly.pdbx_strand_id
1 'polypeptide(L)'
;MHLIQTGKGEAIRIRSILRSLVPTEDLVGIISIPLKLPSLNKDGSISEPDMAANFCPDHKAPMVLFLDRVYGIKDQTFLLHLLEVGFLPDLRASASLDTVSLSTTEAALALNRYLCSAVLPLLTRCAPLFAGTEHYTSLIDSTLQTIYRLSKGRSLTKAQRDTIEECLLAICNHLRPSMLQQLLRRLVFDVPQLNEYCKMPLKLLTNHYEQCWKYYCLPSGWGSYGLAVEEELHLTEKLFWGIFDSLSHKKYDPDLFRMALPCLSAIAGALPPDYLDTRISATLEKQISVDADGNFDPKPINTMNFSLPEKWEYIVTKYAEHSHDKWACDKSQNGWKYGISLDE
;
A
#
# COMPACT_ATOMS: atom_id res chain seq x y z
N MET A 1 -27.95 14.80 -1.47
CA MET A 1 -27.01 14.43 -0.39
C MET A 1 -26.97 15.41 0.80
N HIS A 2 -27.46 16.66 0.71
CA HIS A 2 -27.31 17.69 1.76
C HIS A 2 -28.37 17.74 2.88
N LEU A 3 -29.47 16.98 2.83
CA LEU A 3 -30.63 17.22 3.73
C LEU A 3 -30.40 16.85 5.20
N ILE A 4 -29.59 15.83 5.52
CA ILE A 4 -29.34 15.45 6.92
C ILE A 4 -28.17 16.26 7.53
N GLN A 5 -27.22 16.72 6.71
CA GLN A 5 -26.12 17.58 7.17
C GLN A 5 -26.54 19.04 7.36
N THR A 6 -27.58 19.52 6.68
CA THR A 6 -28.00 20.94 6.70
C THR A 6 -28.74 21.38 7.97
N GLY A 7 -28.76 20.58 9.04
CA GLY A 7 -29.15 21.06 10.36
C GLY A 7 -30.58 21.61 10.47
N LYS A 8 -31.48 21.25 9.56
CA LYS A 8 -32.91 21.56 9.71
C LYS A 8 -33.46 20.76 10.90
N GLY A 9 -34.31 21.36 11.74
CA GLY A 9 -34.74 20.79 13.03
C GLY A 9 -35.22 19.34 12.97
N GLU A 10 -35.95 18.94 11.92
CA GLU A 10 -36.38 17.55 11.73
C GLU A 10 -35.23 16.60 11.41
N ALA A 11 -34.26 17.02 10.61
CA ALA A 11 -33.08 16.22 10.29
C ALA A 11 -32.20 15.96 11.52
N ILE A 12 -32.09 16.96 12.42
CA ILE A 12 -31.39 16.81 13.69
C ILE A 12 -32.13 15.81 14.59
N ARG A 13 -33.46 15.91 14.67
CA ARG A 13 -34.28 14.99 15.46
C ARG A 13 -34.16 13.55 14.96
N ILE A 14 -34.29 13.32 13.65
CA ILE A 14 -34.13 11.99 13.04
C ILE A 14 -32.72 11.45 13.30
N ARG A 15 -31.68 12.28 13.12
CA ARG A 15 -30.30 11.87 13.43
C ARG A 15 -30.13 11.49 14.89
N SER A 16 -30.75 12.22 15.83
CA SER A 16 -30.70 11.86 17.25
C SER A 16 -31.35 10.50 17.53
N ILE A 17 -32.47 10.19 16.89
CA ILE A 17 -33.15 8.89 17.02
C ILE A 17 -32.25 7.77 16.47
N LEU A 18 -31.66 7.96 15.29
CA LEU A 18 -30.77 6.97 14.69
C LEU A 18 -29.53 6.71 15.57
N ARG A 19 -28.99 7.76 16.21
CA ARG A 19 -27.87 7.64 17.14
C ARG A 19 -28.23 6.92 18.44
N SER A 20 -29.46 7.05 18.94
CA SER A 20 -29.90 6.30 20.12
C SER A 20 -30.18 4.83 19.85
N LEU A 21 -30.48 4.47 18.59
CA LEU A 21 -30.79 3.08 18.20
C LEU A 21 -29.54 2.24 17.92
N VAL A 22 -28.51 2.85 17.34
CA VAL A 22 -27.30 2.13 16.90
C VAL A 22 -26.05 2.87 17.41
N PRO A 23 -25.49 2.45 18.55
CA PRO A 23 -24.24 2.99 19.09
C PRO A 23 -23.07 2.87 18.10
N THR A 24 -22.09 3.76 18.22
CA THR A 24 -20.87 3.70 17.39
C THR A 24 -20.04 2.45 17.67
N GLU A 25 -20.02 1.98 18.93
CA GLU A 25 -19.28 0.79 19.34
C GLU A 25 -19.76 -0.46 18.59
N ASP A 26 -21.07 -0.61 18.42
CA ASP A 26 -21.65 -1.72 17.65
C ASP A 26 -21.27 -1.66 16.16
N LEU A 27 -21.26 -0.46 15.58
CA LEU A 27 -20.82 -0.26 14.19
C LEU A 27 -19.36 -0.63 14.00
N VAL A 28 -18.48 -0.17 14.90
CA VAL A 28 -17.05 -0.52 14.87
C VAL A 28 -16.89 -2.03 15.07
N GLY A 29 -17.64 -2.62 15.99
CA GLY A 29 -17.67 -4.07 16.23
C GLY A 29 -17.97 -4.85 14.96
N ILE A 30 -19.04 -4.49 14.23
CA ILE A 30 -19.44 -5.16 12.98
C ILE A 30 -18.42 -4.93 11.86
N ILE A 31 -17.92 -3.70 11.70
CA ILE A 31 -16.91 -3.36 10.67
C ILE A 31 -15.59 -4.12 10.93
N SER A 32 -15.27 -4.42 12.18
CA SER A 32 -14.04 -5.13 12.57
C SER A 32 -14.14 -6.65 12.43
N ILE A 33 -15.32 -7.21 12.13
CA ILE A 33 -15.49 -8.67 11.98
C ILE A 33 -14.63 -9.17 10.80
N PRO A 34 -13.71 -10.13 11.02
CA PRO A 34 -12.94 -10.72 9.93
C PRO A 34 -13.83 -11.45 8.93
N LEU A 35 -13.61 -11.21 7.65
CA LEU A 35 -14.32 -11.88 6.57
C LEU A 35 -13.70 -13.26 6.32
N LYS A 36 -14.54 -14.27 6.05
CA LYS A 36 -14.05 -15.56 5.54
C LYS A 36 -13.62 -15.39 4.09
N LEU A 37 -12.37 -15.74 3.79
CA LEU A 37 -11.80 -15.60 2.46
C LEU A 37 -11.81 -16.94 1.72
N PRO A 38 -12.01 -16.91 0.38
CA PRO A 38 -11.84 -18.10 -0.43
C PRO A 38 -10.37 -18.55 -0.40
N SER A 39 -10.17 -19.86 -0.47
CA SER A 39 -8.83 -20.46 -0.40
C SER A 39 -8.61 -21.47 -1.52
N LEU A 40 -7.36 -21.59 -1.96
CA LEU A 40 -6.94 -22.58 -2.94
C LEU A 40 -6.48 -23.84 -2.21
N ASN A 41 -7.14 -24.96 -2.47
CA ASN A 41 -6.79 -26.25 -1.92
C ASN A 41 -5.56 -26.84 -2.63
N LYS A 42 -4.89 -27.81 -1.99
CA LYS A 42 -3.69 -28.47 -2.54
C LYS A 42 -3.94 -29.22 -3.86
N ASP A 43 -5.19 -29.56 -4.14
CA ASP A 43 -5.65 -30.22 -5.37
C ASP A 43 -6.00 -29.22 -6.48
N GLY A 44 -5.84 -27.91 -6.25
CA GLY A 44 -6.19 -26.85 -7.19
C GLY A 44 -7.68 -26.45 -7.18
N SER A 45 -8.50 -27.08 -6.33
CA SER A 45 -9.90 -26.67 -6.17
C SER A 45 -10.02 -25.37 -5.34
N ILE A 46 -11.05 -24.58 -5.62
CA ILE A 46 -11.34 -23.35 -4.88
C ILE A 46 -12.42 -23.65 -3.83
N SER A 47 -12.10 -23.41 -2.57
CA SER A 47 -13.08 -23.45 -1.48
C SER A 47 -13.63 -22.05 -1.26
N GLU A 48 -14.83 -21.78 -1.77
CA GLU A 48 -15.53 -20.52 -1.53
C GLU A 48 -16.41 -20.58 -0.27
N PRO A 49 -16.45 -19.50 0.53
CA PRO A 49 -17.40 -19.40 1.62
C PRO A 49 -18.82 -19.25 1.07
N ASP A 50 -19.78 -19.96 1.66
CA ASP A 50 -21.20 -19.75 1.35
C ASP A 50 -21.61 -18.32 1.73
N MET A 51 -21.85 -17.49 0.72
CA MET A 51 -22.15 -16.07 0.89
C MET A 51 -23.52 -15.82 1.54
N ALA A 52 -24.45 -16.77 1.47
CA ALA A 52 -25.77 -16.67 2.10
C ALA A 52 -25.74 -17.10 3.57
N ALA A 53 -24.87 -18.05 3.93
CA ALA A 53 -24.76 -18.57 5.29
C ALA A 53 -23.68 -17.87 6.14
N ASN A 54 -22.85 -17.00 5.56
CA ASN A 54 -21.76 -16.33 6.26
C ASN A 54 -21.87 -14.81 6.22
N PHE A 55 -21.19 -14.18 7.18
CA PHE A 55 -21.00 -12.73 7.18
C PHE A 55 -20.13 -12.31 5.99
N CYS A 56 -20.77 -11.74 4.97
CA CYS A 56 -20.12 -11.29 3.74
C CYS A 56 -19.89 -9.77 3.68
N PRO A 57 -19.06 -9.27 2.73
CA PRO A 57 -18.73 -7.84 2.59
C PRO A 57 -19.96 -6.92 2.43
N ASP A 58 -21.03 -7.43 1.81
CA ASP A 58 -22.27 -6.67 1.59
C ASP A 58 -22.98 -6.32 2.90
N HIS A 59 -22.71 -7.02 4.01
CA HIS A 59 -23.21 -6.65 5.33
C HIS A 59 -22.39 -5.52 5.99
N LYS A 60 -21.10 -5.38 5.66
CA LYS A 60 -20.26 -4.28 6.15
C LYS A 60 -20.57 -2.96 5.44
N ALA A 61 -20.89 -3.00 4.15
CA ALA A 61 -21.18 -1.81 3.34
C ALA A 61 -22.22 -0.86 3.97
N PRO A 62 -23.43 -1.31 4.36
CA PRO A 62 -24.42 -0.44 4.98
C PRO A 62 -23.98 0.11 6.33
N MET A 63 -23.16 -0.62 7.10
CA MET A 63 -22.64 -0.14 8.40
C MET A 63 -21.69 1.03 8.20
N VAL A 64 -20.79 0.95 7.21
CA VAL A 64 -19.88 2.05 6.86
C VAL A 64 -20.67 3.26 6.34
N LEU A 65 -21.67 3.04 5.48
CA LEU A 65 -22.52 4.11 4.97
C LEU A 65 -23.35 4.75 6.10
N PHE A 66 -23.88 3.96 7.04
CA PHE A 66 -24.61 4.48 8.19
C PHE A 66 -23.70 5.33 9.08
N LEU A 67 -22.50 4.83 9.38
CA LEU A 67 -21.48 5.56 10.14
C LEU A 67 -21.17 6.91 9.47
N ASP A 68 -20.89 6.93 8.16
CA ASP A 68 -20.64 8.15 7.39
C ASP A 68 -21.80 9.14 7.44
N ARG A 69 -23.04 8.68 7.23
CA ARG A 69 -24.20 9.56 7.02
C ARG A 69 -24.82 10.08 8.33
N VAL A 70 -24.81 9.25 9.39
CA VAL A 70 -25.46 9.54 10.67
C VAL A 70 -24.48 10.18 11.66
N TYR A 71 -23.29 9.60 11.78
CA TYR A 71 -22.26 10.10 12.69
C TYR A 71 -21.34 11.09 11.98
N GLY A 72 -20.84 10.69 10.81
CA GLY A 72 -19.69 11.32 10.17
C GLY A 72 -18.42 11.05 10.98
N ILE A 73 -17.28 11.09 10.31
CA ILE A 73 -15.97 10.97 10.97
C ILE A 73 -15.32 12.34 11.00
N LYS A 74 -15.17 12.89 12.20
CA LYS A 74 -14.54 14.20 12.44
C LYS A 74 -13.29 14.12 13.30
N ASP A 75 -13.17 13.04 14.06
CA ASP A 75 -12.04 12.81 14.95
C ASP A 75 -10.99 11.94 14.25
N GLN A 76 -9.74 12.40 14.30
CA GLN A 76 -8.60 11.72 13.69
C GLN A 76 -8.32 10.38 14.37
N THR A 77 -8.37 10.34 15.70
CA THR A 77 -8.12 9.11 16.48
C THR A 77 -9.12 8.02 16.12
N PHE A 78 -10.40 8.38 15.99
CA PHE A 78 -11.46 7.48 15.57
C PHE A 78 -11.26 6.95 14.14
N LEU A 79 -10.86 7.81 13.20
CA LEU A 79 -10.53 7.39 11.83
C LEU A 79 -9.40 6.37 11.82
N LEU A 80 -8.31 6.67 12.52
CA LEU A 80 -7.11 5.81 12.56
C LEU A 80 -7.40 4.48 13.25
N HIS A 81 -8.18 4.49 14.33
CA HIS A 81 -8.63 3.27 14.97
C HIS A 81 -9.45 2.41 14.00
N LEU A 82 -10.45 2.99 13.33
CA LEU A 82 -11.29 2.27 12.36
C LEU A 82 -10.50 1.76 11.15
N LEU A 83 -9.49 2.52 10.71
CA LEU A 83 -8.56 2.12 9.68
C LEU A 83 -7.77 0.89 10.10
N GLU A 84 -7.27 0.85 11.34
CA GLU A 84 -6.48 -0.25 11.88
C GLU A 84 -7.29 -1.53 12.09
N VAL A 85 -8.46 -1.44 12.73
CA VAL A 85 -9.23 -2.64 13.15
C VAL A 85 -10.17 -3.18 12.07
N GLY A 86 -10.57 -2.36 11.10
CA GLY A 86 -11.58 -2.73 10.10
C GLY A 86 -11.09 -2.59 8.67
N PHE A 87 -10.82 -1.36 8.24
CA PHE A 87 -10.61 -1.07 6.81
C PHE A 87 -9.30 -1.66 6.26
N LEU A 88 -8.19 -1.55 6.97
CA LEU A 88 -6.90 -2.07 6.51
C LEU A 88 -6.89 -3.60 6.41
N PRO A 89 -7.43 -4.37 7.38
CA PRO A 89 -7.66 -5.80 7.21
C PRO A 89 -8.46 -6.15 5.94
N ASP A 90 -9.56 -5.43 5.67
CA ASP A 90 -10.40 -5.67 4.50
C ASP A 90 -9.69 -5.30 3.18
N LEU A 91 -8.91 -4.21 3.16
CA LEU A 91 -8.06 -3.81 2.03
C LEU A 91 -7.00 -4.89 1.74
N ARG A 92 -6.34 -5.41 2.79
CA ARG A 92 -5.33 -6.47 2.67
C ARG A 92 -5.95 -7.78 2.18
N ALA A 93 -7.12 -8.13 2.69
CA ALA A 93 -7.87 -9.29 2.22
C ALA A 93 -8.15 -9.18 0.71
N SER A 94 -8.67 -8.05 0.24
CA SER A 94 -8.91 -7.82 -1.19
C SER A 94 -7.63 -7.92 -2.01
N ALA A 95 -6.53 -7.31 -1.55
CA ALA A 95 -5.25 -7.36 -2.24
C ALA A 95 -4.64 -8.78 -2.29
N SER A 96 -4.96 -9.64 -1.33
CA SER A 96 -4.52 -11.04 -1.29
C SER A 96 -5.30 -11.94 -2.26
N LEU A 97 -6.54 -11.58 -2.58
CA LEU A 97 -7.39 -12.31 -3.51
C LEU A 97 -7.09 -11.99 -4.98
N ASP A 98 -6.26 -10.99 -5.26
CA ASP A 98 -5.81 -10.62 -6.60
C ASP A 98 -4.79 -11.63 -7.16
N THR A 99 -5.26 -12.86 -7.38
CA THR A 99 -4.53 -13.96 -8.02
C THR A 99 -5.37 -14.52 -9.17
N VAL A 100 -4.73 -15.19 -10.13
CA VAL A 100 -5.41 -15.76 -11.31
C VAL A 100 -6.60 -16.65 -10.92
N SER A 101 -6.47 -17.41 -9.83
CA SER A 101 -7.50 -18.34 -9.37
C SER A 101 -8.59 -17.68 -8.53
N LEU A 102 -8.26 -16.66 -7.73
CA LEU A 102 -9.20 -16.14 -6.72
C LEU A 102 -9.87 -14.82 -7.11
N SER A 103 -9.34 -14.09 -8.09
CA SER A 103 -9.77 -12.71 -8.36
C SER A 103 -11.20 -12.59 -8.92
N THR A 104 -11.78 -13.69 -9.40
CA THR A 104 -13.15 -13.75 -9.95
C THR A 104 -14.15 -14.45 -9.05
N THR A 105 -13.73 -14.90 -7.86
CA THR A 105 -14.62 -15.52 -6.86
C THR A 105 -15.69 -14.53 -6.39
N GLU A 106 -16.84 -15.03 -5.95
CA GLU A 106 -17.94 -14.16 -5.52
C GLU A 106 -17.52 -13.27 -4.34
N ALA A 107 -16.78 -13.85 -3.40
CA ALA A 107 -16.23 -13.13 -2.25
C ALA A 107 -15.25 -12.01 -2.65
N ALA A 108 -14.37 -12.24 -3.62
CA ALA A 108 -13.43 -11.22 -4.10
C ALA A 108 -14.16 -10.05 -4.77
N LEU A 109 -15.16 -10.34 -5.60
CA LEU A 109 -15.97 -9.32 -6.29
C LEU A 109 -16.83 -8.51 -5.30
N ALA A 110 -17.45 -9.19 -4.33
CA ALA A 110 -18.20 -8.54 -3.26
C ALA A 110 -17.31 -7.61 -2.42
N LEU A 111 -16.08 -8.05 -2.11
CA LEU A 111 -15.13 -7.25 -1.35
C LEU A 111 -14.68 -6.00 -2.12
N ASN A 112 -14.40 -6.14 -3.42
CA ASN A 112 -14.07 -5.00 -4.28
C ASN A 112 -15.24 -4.00 -4.38
N ARG A 113 -16.49 -4.49 -4.40
CA ARG A 113 -17.69 -3.65 -4.38
C ARG A 113 -17.83 -2.91 -3.05
N TYR A 114 -17.68 -3.60 -1.93
CA TYR A 114 -17.70 -3.01 -0.58
C TYR A 114 -16.66 -1.89 -0.45
N LEU A 115 -15.40 -2.18 -0.80
CA LEU A 115 -14.31 -1.22 -0.67
C LEU A 115 -14.54 0.03 -1.54
N CYS A 116 -14.93 -0.14 -2.81
CA CYS A 116 -15.11 0.97 -3.73
C CYS A 116 -16.43 1.74 -3.53
N SER A 117 -17.47 1.13 -2.96
CA SER A 117 -18.75 1.83 -2.76
C SER A 117 -18.87 2.51 -1.39
N ALA A 118 -18.18 2.00 -0.37
CA ALA A 118 -18.33 2.46 1.01
C ALA A 118 -17.02 2.98 1.61
N VAL A 119 -15.97 2.15 1.65
CA VAL A 119 -14.73 2.45 2.39
C VAL A 119 -13.90 3.54 1.72
N LEU A 120 -13.50 3.35 0.47
CA LEU A 120 -12.64 4.29 -0.24
C LEU A 120 -13.29 5.67 -0.39
N PRO A 121 -14.58 5.80 -0.77
CA PRO A 121 -15.24 7.11 -0.78
C PRO A 121 -15.28 7.79 0.59
N LEU A 122 -15.43 7.02 1.68
CA LEU A 122 -15.36 7.56 3.04
C LEU A 122 -13.95 8.08 3.35
N LEU A 123 -12.91 7.29 3.06
CA LEU A 123 -11.52 7.70 3.24
C LEU A 123 -11.18 8.96 2.42
N THR A 124 -11.65 9.06 1.17
CA THR A 124 -11.53 10.27 0.35
C THR A 124 -12.12 11.50 1.04
N ARG A 125 -13.32 11.38 1.62
CA ARG A 125 -13.96 12.49 2.37
C ARG A 125 -13.23 12.82 3.66
N CYS A 126 -12.60 11.83 4.28
CA CYS A 126 -11.82 11.96 5.50
C CYS A 126 -10.35 12.31 5.26
N ALA A 127 -9.93 12.51 4.01
CA ALA A 127 -8.54 12.79 3.65
C ALA A 127 -7.87 13.92 4.46
N PRO A 128 -8.56 15.04 4.81
CA PRO A 128 -7.97 16.07 5.66
C PRO A 128 -7.54 15.60 7.06
N LEU A 129 -8.18 14.53 7.58
CA LEU A 129 -7.84 13.96 8.88
C LEU A 129 -6.54 13.14 8.86
N PHE A 130 -5.94 12.91 7.69
CA PHE A 130 -4.60 12.29 7.61
C PHE A 130 -3.46 13.27 7.85
N ALA A 131 -3.72 14.58 7.85
CA ALA A 131 -2.71 15.58 8.17
C ALA A 131 -2.24 15.46 9.63
N GLY A 132 -0.93 15.52 9.87
CA GLY A 132 -0.39 15.43 11.24
C GLY A 132 -0.36 14.01 11.83
N THR A 133 -0.34 12.97 10.99
CA THR A 133 -0.36 11.56 11.43
C THR A 133 1.04 10.92 11.47
N GLU A 134 2.09 11.71 11.70
CA GLU A 134 3.48 11.24 11.63
C GLU A 134 3.81 10.18 12.71
N HIS A 135 3.02 10.11 13.78
CA HIS A 135 3.14 9.08 14.82
C HIS A 135 2.56 7.73 14.40
N TYR A 136 1.78 7.67 13.32
CA TYR A 136 1.10 6.48 12.79
C TYR A 136 1.69 6.00 11.45
N THR A 137 2.96 6.32 11.17
CA THR A 137 3.62 6.03 9.88
C THR A 137 3.42 4.59 9.41
N SER A 138 3.58 3.59 10.28
CA SER A 138 3.39 2.17 9.91
C SER A 138 1.98 1.86 9.38
N LEU A 139 0.95 2.42 10.00
CA LEU A 139 -0.45 2.22 9.62
C LEU A 139 -0.75 2.94 8.30
N ILE A 140 -0.27 4.18 8.15
CA ILE A 140 -0.47 4.97 6.94
C ILE A 140 0.28 4.33 5.76
N ASP A 141 1.55 3.97 5.93
CA ASP A 141 2.35 3.29 4.92
C ASP A 141 1.69 1.99 4.45
N SER A 142 1.25 1.16 5.41
CA SER A 142 0.53 -0.07 5.10
C SER A 142 -0.73 0.20 4.29
N THR A 143 -1.47 1.25 4.64
CA THR A 143 -2.71 1.65 3.96
C THR A 143 -2.42 2.10 2.53
N LEU A 144 -1.50 3.04 2.35
CA LEU A 144 -1.12 3.57 1.03
C LEU A 144 -0.60 2.47 0.11
N GLN A 145 0.28 1.61 0.61
CA GLN A 145 0.83 0.47 -0.14
C GLN A 145 -0.26 -0.52 -0.56
N THR A 146 -1.24 -0.76 0.31
CA THR A 146 -2.35 -1.68 0.02
C THR A 146 -3.31 -1.08 -1.00
N ILE A 147 -3.70 0.20 -0.84
CA ILE A 147 -4.54 0.91 -1.81
C ILE A 147 -3.86 1.00 -3.18
N TYR A 148 -2.55 1.30 -3.22
CA TYR A 148 -1.78 1.31 -4.45
C TYR A 148 -1.68 -0.08 -5.09
N ARG A 149 -1.49 -1.14 -4.31
CA ARG A 149 -1.53 -2.52 -4.83
C ARG A 149 -2.92 -2.84 -5.41
N LEU A 150 -3.99 -2.45 -4.73
CA LEU A 150 -5.36 -2.65 -5.19
C LEU A 150 -5.63 -1.97 -6.54
N SER A 151 -5.06 -0.79 -6.80
CA SER A 151 -5.30 -0.08 -8.08
C SER A 151 -4.83 -0.88 -9.30
N LYS A 152 -3.93 -1.85 -9.10
CA LYS A 152 -3.41 -2.76 -10.13
C LYS A 152 -4.21 -4.06 -10.27
N GLY A 153 -5.26 -4.25 -9.46
CA GLY A 153 -6.04 -5.49 -9.43
C GLY A 153 -6.65 -5.87 -10.77
N ARG A 154 -6.63 -7.16 -11.13
CA ARG A 154 -6.99 -7.65 -12.48
C ARG A 154 -8.48 -7.56 -12.75
N SER A 155 -9.30 -7.86 -11.76
CA SER A 155 -10.78 -7.94 -11.87
C SER A 155 -11.51 -6.61 -11.64
N LEU A 156 -10.81 -5.48 -11.66
CA LEU A 156 -11.41 -4.17 -11.37
C LEU A 156 -12.01 -3.51 -12.61
N THR A 157 -13.23 -3.01 -12.45
CA THR A 157 -13.86 -2.12 -13.43
C THR A 157 -13.16 -0.75 -13.46
N LYS A 158 -13.32 -0.01 -14.56
CA LYS A 158 -12.78 1.35 -14.69
C LYS A 158 -13.25 2.27 -13.55
N ALA A 159 -14.53 2.24 -13.20
CA ALA A 159 -15.09 3.07 -12.12
C ALA A 159 -14.48 2.73 -10.74
N GLN A 160 -14.20 1.45 -10.47
CA GLN A 160 -13.52 1.05 -9.24
C GLN A 160 -12.07 1.55 -9.22
N ARG A 161 -11.34 1.45 -10.34
CA ARG A 161 -9.99 2.02 -10.44
C ARG A 161 -9.97 3.53 -10.24
N ASP A 162 -10.91 4.25 -10.87
CA ASP A 162 -11.05 5.70 -10.70
C ASP A 162 -11.32 6.07 -9.22
N THR A 163 -12.12 5.25 -8.51
CA THR A 163 -12.39 5.44 -7.07
C THR A 163 -11.14 5.22 -6.21
N ILE A 164 -10.35 4.18 -6.51
CA ILE A 164 -9.09 3.89 -5.83
C ILE A 164 -8.07 5.01 -6.08
N GLU A 165 -7.96 5.46 -7.33
CA GLU A 165 -7.11 6.59 -7.72
C GLU A 165 -7.48 7.87 -6.96
N GLU A 166 -8.76 8.24 -6.94
CA GLU A 166 -9.24 9.43 -6.24
C GLU A 166 -8.94 9.37 -4.73
N CYS A 167 -9.18 8.22 -4.09
CA CYS A 167 -8.88 8.02 -2.67
C CYS A 167 -7.38 8.15 -2.37
N LEU A 168 -6.53 7.49 -3.15
CA LEU A 168 -5.09 7.51 -2.93
C LEU A 168 -4.52 8.92 -3.13
N LEU A 169 -4.92 9.62 -4.20
CA LEU A 169 -4.53 11.01 -4.44
C LEU A 169 -5.00 11.93 -3.31
N ALA A 170 -6.26 11.80 -2.87
CA ALA A 170 -6.80 12.63 -1.81
C ALA A 170 -6.02 12.48 -0.50
N ILE A 171 -5.72 11.24 -0.07
CA ILE A 171 -4.94 10.99 1.15
C ILE A 171 -3.53 11.58 1.00
N CYS A 172 -2.83 11.28 -0.10
CA CYS A 172 -1.46 11.75 -0.32
C CYS A 172 -1.33 13.27 -0.30
N ASN A 173 -2.32 14.02 -0.81
CA ASN A 173 -2.31 15.49 -0.80
C ASN A 173 -2.28 16.12 0.60
N HIS A 174 -2.69 15.38 1.63
CA HIS A 174 -2.70 15.83 3.02
C HIS A 174 -1.54 15.30 3.87
N LEU A 175 -0.71 14.42 3.33
CA LEU A 175 0.43 13.84 4.03
C LEU A 175 1.68 14.70 3.91
N ARG A 176 2.59 14.58 4.89
CA ARG A 176 3.93 15.14 4.76
C ARG A 176 4.70 14.40 3.66
N PRO A 177 5.59 15.08 2.92
CA PRO A 177 6.41 14.43 1.90
C PRO A 177 7.18 13.21 2.41
N SER A 178 7.73 13.30 3.62
CA SER A 178 8.49 12.23 4.27
C SER A 178 7.68 10.95 4.54
N MET A 179 6.35 11.06 4.71
CA MET A 179 5.48 9.90 4.88
C MET A 179 5.25 9.13 3.57
N LEU A 180 5.56 9.73 2.41
CA LEU A 180 5.43 9.07 1.12
C LEU A 180 6.69 8.30 0.71
N GLN A 181 7.77 8.35 1.50
CA GLN A 181 9.05 7.74 1.17
C GLN A 181 8.93 6.25 0.82
N GLN A 182 8.17 5.47 1.59
CA GLN A 182 7.99 4.04 1.31
C GLN A 182 7.22 3.79 0.00
N LEU A 183 6.23 4.64 -0.30
CA LEU A 183 5.49 4.57 -1.56
C LEU A 183 6.40 4.95 -2.74
N LEU A 184 7.20 6.01 -2.60
CA LEU A 184 8.19 6.42 -3.60
C LEU A 184 9.21 5.31 -3.89
N ARG A 185 9.71 4.60 -2.87
CA ARG A 185 10.61 3.44 -3.06
C ARG A 185 10.02 2.40 -3.99
N ARG A 186 8.71 2.14 -3.90
CA ARG A 186 8.03 1.21 -4.80
C ARG A 186 7.82 1.79 -6.19
N LEU A 187 7.43 3.06 -6.27
CA LEU A 187 7.19 3.77 -7.53
C LEU A 187 8.45 3.86 -8.40
N VAL A 188 9.64 3.95 -7.79
CA VAL A 188 10.93 3.91 -8.52
C VAL A 188 11.07 2.67 -9.40
N PHE A 189 10.52 1.53 -8.99
CA PHE A 189 10.56 0.30 -9.79
C PHE A 189 9.38 0.20 -10.75
N ASP A 190 8.19 0.57 -10.27
CA ASP A 190 6.94 0.34 -11.00
C ASP A 190 6.71 1.35 -12.13
N VAL A 191 6.99 2.63 -11.92
CA VAL A 191 6.64 3.70 -12.87
C VAL A 191 7.49 3.67 -14.14
N PRO A 192 8.82 3.45 -14.09
CA PRO A 192 9.64 3.32 -15.29
C PRO A 192 9.18 2.23 -16.26
N GLN A 193 8.48 1.18 -15.80
CA GLN A 193 7.93 0.18 -16.71
C GLN A 193 6.93 0.77 -17.73
N LEU A 194 6.28 1.89 -17.35
CA LEU A 194 5.28 2.60 -18.17
C LEU A 194 4.22 1.64 -18.77
N ASN A 195 3.80 0.63 -18.00
CA ASN A 195 2.82 -0.36 -18.42
C ASN A 195 1.39 0.25 -18.47
N GLU A 196 0.37 -0.56 -18.79
CA GLU A 196 -1.02 -0.09 -18.88
C GLU A 196 -1.57 0.52 -17.56
N TYR A 197 -0.97 0.18 -16.42
CA TYR A 197 -1.33 0.68 -15.10
C TYR A 197 -0.55 1.93 -14.68
N CYS A 198 0.32 2.48 -15.54
CA CYS A 198 1.20 3.61 -15.17
C CYS A 198 0.48 4.95 -14.99
N LYS A 199 -0.75 5.09 -15.48
CA LYS A 199 -1.52 6.33 -15.45
C LYS A 199 -1.71 6.91 -14.05
N MET A 200 -2.19 6.11 -13.11
CA MET A 200 -2.42 6.53 -11.72
C MET A 200 -1.09 6.89 -11.01
N PRO A 201 -0.04 6.05 -11.06
CA PRO A 201 1.28 6.38 -10.52
C PRO A 201 1.86 7.69 -11.08
N LEU A 202 1.75 7.92 -12.40
CA LEU A 202 2.23 9.16 -13.02
C LEU A 202 1.51 10.38 -12.45
N LYS A 203 0.18 10.34 -12.34
CA LYS A 203 -0.59 11.42 -11.72
C LYS A 203 -0.24 11.66 -10.26
N LEU A 204 -0.03 10.59 -9.50
CA LEU A 204 0.37 10.66 -8.09
C LEU A 204 1.71 11.38 -7.94
N LEU A 205 2.71 11.00 -8.76
CA LEU A 205 4.02 11.64 -8.77
C LEU A 205 3.95 13.09 -9.23
N THR A 206 3.21 13.40 -10.30
CA THR A 206 3.00 14.78 -10.75
C THR A 206 2.47 15.64 -9.63
N ASN A 207 1.37 15.22 -8.98
CA ASN A 207 0.75 15.99 -7.91
C ASN A 207 1.70 16.17 -6.73
N HIS A 208 2.33 15.09 -6.28
CA HIS A 208 3.28 15.11 -5.17
C HIS A 208 4.42 16.12 -5.40
N TYR A 209 5.11 16.04 -6.52
CA TYR A 209 6.25 16.92 -6.78
C TYR A 209 5.83 18.36 -7.13
N GLU A 210 4.69 18.58 -7.79
CA GLU A 210 4.14 19.93 -7.98
C GLU A 210 3.77 20.61 -6.66
N GLN A 211 3.24 19.86 -5.69
CA GLN A 211 2.91 20.39 -4.38
C GLN A 211 4.15 20.56 -3.49
N CYS A 212 5.09 19.62 -3.58
CA CYS A 212 6.19 19.47 -2.62
C CYS A 212 7.56 19.91 -3.16
N TRP A 213 7.68 20.49 -4.35
CA TRP A 213 8.98 20.88 -4.93
C TRP A 213 9.84 21.73 -3.99
N LYS A 214 9.21 22.58 -3.15
CA LYS A 214 9.91 23.41 -2.15
C LYS A 214 10.64 22.60 -1.10
N TYR A 215 10.11 21.43 -0.72
CA TYR A 215 10.73 20.54 0.26
C TYR A 215 11.98 19.86 -0.29
N TYR A 216 11.95 19.52 -1.57
CA TYR A 216 13.06 18.84 -2.23
C TYR A 216 14.15 19.81 -2.71
N CYS A 217 13.77 20.99 -3.21
CA CYS A 217 14.68 21.89 -3.92
C CYS A 217 15.27 23.02 -3.04
N LEU A 218 14.52 23.54 -2.05
CA LEU A 218 14.99 24.72 -1.30
C LEU A 218 16.05 24.35 -0.25
N PRO A 219 17.22 25.04 -0.22
CA PRO A 219 18.25 24.81 0.80
C PRO A 219 17.80 25.09 2.23
N SER A 220 16.77 25.94 2.41
CA SER A 220 16.16 26.24 3.71
C SER A 220 15.03 25.27 4.09
N GLY A 221 14.68 24.33 3.20
CA GLY A 221 13.56 23.41 3.38
C GLY A 221 12.20 24.07 3.27
N TRP A 222 11.15 23.29 3.56
CA TRP A 222 9.76 23.75 3.47
C TRP A 222 9.13 23.99 4.84
N GLY A 223 9.51 25.11 5.48
CA GLY A 223 8.91 25.52 6.75
C GLY A 223 8.99 24.43 7.81
N SER A 224 7.85 24.05 8.40
CA SER A 224 7.76 22.99 9.43
C SER A 224 7.95 21.57 8.91
N TYR A 225 8.03 21.36 7.59
CA TYR A 225 8.25 20.05 6.98
C TYR A 225 9.73 19.64 6.95
N GLY A 226 10.65 20.58 7.15
CA GLY A 226 12.09 20.32 7.14
C GLY A 226 12.67 20.23 5.73
N LEU A 227 13.76 19.47 5.61
CA LEU A 227 14.54 19.26 4.39
C LEU A 227 14.42 17.81 3.92
N ALA A 228 14.40 17.60 2.60
CA ALA A 228 14.48 16.26 2.03
C ALA A 228 15.79 15.57 2.44
N VAL A 229 15.70 14.31 2.87
CA VAL A 229 16.89 13.50 3.16
C VAL A 229 17.53 13.00 1.86
N GLU A 230 18.83 12.69 1.91
CA GLU A 230 19.59 12.25 0.73
C GLU A 230 18.94 11.05 0.03
N GLU A 231 18.35 10.13 0.79
CA GLU A 231 17.64 9.00 0.21
C GLU A 231 16.42 9.42 -0.61
N GLU A 232 15.64 10.42 -0.16
CA GLU A 232 14.48 10.90 -0.90
C GLU A 232 14.88 11.59 -2.21
N LEU A 233 15.97 12.37 -2.19
CA LEU A 233 16.54 12.99 -3.40
C LEU A 233 17.03 11.92 -4.38
N HIS A 234 17.65 10.85 -3.88
CA HIS A 234 18.08 9.71 -4.71
C HIS A 234 16.90 8.98 -5.36
N LEU A 235 15.80 8.78 -4.63
CA LEU A 235 14.58 8.20 -5.21
C LEU A 235 13.97 9.12 -6.27
N THR A 236 13.99 10.43 -6.03
CA THR A 236 13.51 11.46 -6.97
C THR A 236 14.30 11.42 -8.28
N GLU A 237 15.63 11.35 -8.19
CA GLU A 237 16.52 11.25 -9.36
C GLU A 237 16.30 9.93 -10.12
N LYS A 238 16.20 8.80 -9.40
CA LYS A 238 15.91 7.50 -10.03
C LYS A 238 14.58 7.50 -10.78
N LEU A 239 13.55 8.14 -10.23
CA LEU A 239 12.27 8.31 -10.90
C LEU A 239 12.42 9.13 -12.19
N PHE A 240 13.13 10.25 -12.12
CA PHE A 240 13.38 11.10 -13.28
C PHE A 240 14.03 10.32 -14.42
N TRP A 241 15.22 9.75 -14.17
CA TRP A 241 15.96 9.03 -15.19
C TRP A 241 15.26 7.75 -15.64
N GLY A 242 14.62 7.03 -14.71
CA GLY A 242 13.86 5.83 -15.04
C GLY A 242 12.70 6.10 -16.00
N ILE A 243 11.94 7.17 -15.78
CA ILE A 243 10.84 7.57 -16.68
C ILE A 243 11.40 8.11 -18.00
N PHE A 244 12.45 8.95 -17.95
CA PHE A 244 13.05 9.57 -19.13
C PHE A 244 13.65 8.53 -20.09
N ASP A 245 14.47 7.62 -19.56
CA ASP A 245 15.05 6.49 -20.31
C ASP A 245 13.96 5.64 -20.96
N SER A 246 12.92 5.29 -20.21
CA SER A 246 11.83 4.46 -20.68
C SER A 246 10.98 5.13 -21.77
N LEU A 247 10.76 6.44 -21.70
CA LEU A 247 10.11 7.21 -22.76
C LEU A 247 10.98 7.31 -24.02
N SER A 248 12.31 7.41 -23.87
CA SER A 248 13.24 7.52 -25.00
C SER A 248 13.22 6.27 -25.89
N HIS A 249 12.94 5.11 -25.30
CA HIS A 249 12.86 3.83 -26.00
C HIS A 249 11.44 3.46 -26.45
N LYS A 250 10.40 4.15 -25.98
CA LYS A 250 9.00 3.89 -26.39
C LYS A 250 8.61 4.67 -27.63
N LYS A 251 7.74 4.06 -28.45
CA LYS A 251 7.08 4.77 -29.55
C LYS A 251 6.19 5.88 -28.98
N TYR A 252 6.07 6.98 -29.72
CA TYR A 252 5.21 8.09 -29.33
C TYR A 252 3.75 7.64 -29.23
N ASP A 253 3.20 7.76 -28.02
CA ASP A 253 1.79 7.57 -27.71
C ASP A 253 1.26 8.88 -27.09
N PRO A 254 0.29 9.55 -27.71
CA PRO A 254 -0.12 10.89 -27.30
C PRO A 254 -0.72 10.91 -25.89
N ASP A 255 -1.42 9.87 -25.47
CA ASP A 255 -2.03 9.81 -24.15
C ASP A 255 -1.00 9.56 -23.05
N LEU A 256 -0.06 8.64 -23.27
CA LEU A 256 1.05 8.37 -22.37
C LEU A 256 1.92 9.62 -22.20
N PHE A 257 2.38 10.22 -23.30
CA PHE A 257 3.27 11.38 -23.25
C PHE A 257 2.58 12.60 -22.61
N ARG A 258 1.28 12.81 -22.86
CA ARG A 258 0.49 13.86 -22.20
C ARG A 258 0.46 13.71 -20.67
N MET A 259 0.60 12.50 -20.14
CA MET A 259 0.64 12.25 -18.69
C MET A 259 2.07 12.18 -18.15
N ALA A 260 3.01 11.65 -18.91
CA ALA A 260 4.38 11.42 -18.46
C ALA A 260 5.24 12.69 -18.51
N LEU A 261 5.02 13.60 -19.47
CA LEU A 261 5.79 14.85 -19.56
C LEU A 261 5.55 15.81 -18.38
N PRO A 262 4.30 16.05 -17.92
CA PRO A 262 4.07 16.82 -16.69
C PRO A 262 4.73 16.17 -15.47
N CYS A 263 4.69 14.84 -15.37
CA CYS A 263 5.36 14.11 -14.29
C CYS A 263 6.88 14.34 -14.30
N LEU A 264 7.52 14.19 -15.46
CA LEU A 264 8.94 14.48 -15.63
C LEU A 264 9.29 15.93 -15.29
N SER A 265 8.47 16.88 -15.74
CA SER A 265 8.67 18.30 -15.42
C SER A 265 8.54 18.59 -13.93
N ALA A 266 7.57 17.96 -13.25
CA ALA A 266 7.37 18.13 -11.81
C ALA A 266 8.56 17.58 -11.02
N ILE A 267 9.03 16.37 -11.38
CA ILE A 267 10.21 15.75 -10.76
C ILE A 267 11.46 16.60 -11.01
N ALA A 268 11.68 17.06 -12.25
CA ALA A 268 12.81 17.92 -12.60
C ALA A 268 12.80 19.24 -11.81
N GLY A 269 11.63 19.84 -11.58
CA GLY A 269 11.50 21.06 -10.79
C GLY A 269 11.72 20.84 -9.28
N ALA A 270 11.56 19.60 -8.80
CA ALA A 270 11.80 19.24 -7.41
C ALA A 270 13.28 18.89 -7.13
N LEU A 271 14.04 18.45 -8.14
CA LEU A 271 15.47 18.17 -8.00
C LEU A 271 16.29 19.47 -7.86
N PRO A 272 17.15 19.58 -6.82
CA PRO A 272 18.07 20.71 -6.71
C PRO A 272 19.03 20.76 -7.91
N PRO A 273 19.36 21.95 -8.45
CA PRO A 273 20.28 22.07 -9.59
C PRO A 273 21.70 21.60 -9.28
N ASP A 274 22.11 21.65 -8.01
CA ASP A 274 23.43 21.22 -7.54
C ASP A 274 23.47 19.73 -7.15
N TYR A 275 22.35 19.02 -7.28
CA TYR A 275 22.27 17.60 -6.96
C TYR A 275 22.94 16.78 -8.07
N LEU A 276 24.18 16.35 -7.81
CA LEU A 276 24.95 15.46 -8.67
C LEU A 276 25.09 14.11 -7.97
N ASP A 277 24.61 13.04 -8.59
CA ASP A 277 24.85 11.69 -8.08
C ASP A 277 26.35 11.36 -8.18
N THR A 278 27.03 11.43 -7.04
CA THR A 278 28.43 11.01 -6.93
C THR A 278 28.60 9.49 -7.07
N ARG A 279 27.50 8.71 -7.11
CA ARG A 279 27.49 7.24 -7.24
C ARG A 279 27.47 6.74 -8.68
N ILE A 280 27.49 7.62 -9.70
CA ILE A 280 27.62 7.27 -11.12
C ILE A 280 28.88 6.41 -11.42
N SER A 281 29.84 6.31 -10.48
CA SER A 281 30.96 5.37 -10.58
C SER A 281 30.61 3.89 -10.28
N ALA A 282 29.42 3.58 -9.75
CA ALA A 282 28.96 2.21 -9.56
C ALA A 282 27.92 1.89 -10.63
N THR A 283 28.29 1.00 -11.54
CA THR A 283 27.44 0.42 -12.59
C THR A 283 26.01 0.24 -12.09
N LEU A 284 25.05 0.90 -12.73
CA LEU A 284 23.63 0.75 -12.44
C LEU A 284 23.19 -0.65 -12.91
N GLU A 285 23.54 -1.69 -12.15
CA GLU A 285 23.00 -3.02 -12.39
C GLU A 285 21.50 -2.94 -12.14
N LYS A 286 20.75 -2.95 -13.23
CA LYS A 286 19.30 -3.07 -13.28
C LYS A 286 18.95 -4.45 -12.69
N GLN A 287 19.01 -4.60 -11.37
CA GLN A 287 18.42 -5.74 -10.68
C GLN A 287 16.91 -5.55 -10.71
N ILE A 288 16.34 -5.79 -11.88
CA ILE A 288 14.90 -5.86 -12.09
C ILE A 288 14.45 -7.17 -11.43
N SER A 289 14.00 -7.08 -10.17
CA SER A 289 13.31 -8.15 -9.46
C SER A 289 11.81 -8.13 -9.76
N VAL A 290 11.44 -7.79 -10.99
CA VAL A 290 10.07 -7.74 -11.47
C VAL A 290 9.98 -8.33 -12.87
N ASP A 291 8.96 -9.16 -13.10
CA ASP A 291 8.70 -9.76 -14.41
C ASP A 291 8.14 -8.72 -15.41
N ALA A 292 7.88 -9.15 -16.64
CA ALA A 292 7.31 -8.29 -17.70
C ALA A 292 5.93 -7.70 -17.34
N ASP A 293 5.23 -8.31 -16.37
CA ASP A 293 3.92 -7.89 -15.90
C ASP A 293 3.99 -7.04 -14.61
N GLY A 294 5.19 -6.79 -14.08
CA GLY A 294 5.42 -6.00 -12.87
C GLY A 294 5.16 -6.75 -11.56
N ASN A 295 5.08 -8.08 -11.59
CA ASN A 295 5.03 -8.89 -10.37
C ASN A 295 6.44 -9.09 -9.82
N PHE A 296 6.55 -9.28 -8.50
CA PHE A 296 7.83 -9.57 -7.85
C PHE A 296 8.43 -10.89 -8.41
N ASP A 297 9.57 -10.78 -9.09
CA ASP A 297 10.32 -11.88 -9.69
C ASP A 297 11.75 -11.85 -9.14
N PRO A 298 11.99 -12.44 -7.95
CA PRO A 298 13.34 -12.51 -7.42
C PRO A 298 14.18 -13.41 -8.34
N LYS A 299 15.39 -12.95 -8.66
CA LYS A 299 16.36 -13.71 -9.48
C LYS A 299 17.48 -14.24 -8.60
N PRO A 300 17.23 -15.25 -7.73
CA PRO A 300 18.29 -15.82 -6.93
C PRO A 300 19.30 -16.51 -7.83
N ILE A 301 20.55 -16.54 -7.39
CA ILE A 301 21.57 -17.36 -8.03
C ILE A 301 21.22 -18.83 -7.76
N ASN A 302 21.23 -19.67 -8.79
CA ASN A 302 21.03 -21.11 -8.62
C ASN A 302 22.23 -21.71 -7.89
N THR A 303 22.03 -22.15 -6.65
CA THR A 303 23.06 -22.74 -5.80
C THR A 303 23.19 -24.25 -5.93
N MET A 304 22.24 -24.95 -6.57
CA MET A 304 22.27 -26.42 -6.66
C MET A 304 23.40 -26.95 -7.55
N ASN A 305 23.85 -26.16 -8.52
CA ASN A 305 24.90 -26.55 -9.45
C ASN A 305 26.31 -26.13 -8.99
N PHE A 306 26.44 -25.54 -7.80
CA PHE A 306 27.72 -25.16 -7.23
C PHE A 306 28.19 -26.23 -6.24
N SER A 307 29.28 -26.91 -6.58
CA SER A 307 30.03 -27.75 -5.64
C SER A 307 31.01 -26.88 -4.85
N LEU A 308 30.99 -27.02 -3.51
CA LEU A 308 32.01 -26.40 -2.68
C LEU A 308 33.34 -27.15 -2.86
N PRO A 309 34.48 -26.45 -2.98
CA PRO A 309 35.79 -27.10 -2.91
C PRO A 309 36.00 -27.77 -1.54
N GLU A 310 36.61 -28.96 -1.50
CA GLU A 310 36.82 -29.77 -0.28
C GLU A 310 37.47 -28.99 0.88
N LYS A 311 38.38 -28.05 0.59
CA LYS A 311 39.00 -27.19 1.62
C LYS A 311 38.01 -26.34 2.43
N TRP A 312 36.84 -26.05 1.84
CA TRP A 312 35.77 -25.29 2.49
C TRP A 312 34.78 -26.20 3.22
N GLU A 313 34.69 -27.49 2.87
CA GLU A 313 33.82 -28.44 3.58
C GLU A 313 34.22 -28.56 5.06
N TYR A 314 35.53 -28.60 5.35
CA TYR A 314 36.03 -28.57 6.73
C TYR A 314 35.54 -27.33 7.50
N ILE A 315 35.55 -26.17 6.85
CA ILE A 315 35.08 -24.91 7.44
C ILE A 315 33.57 -24.95 7.66
N VAL A 316 32.80 -25.50 6.71
CA VAL A 316 31.35 -25.70 6.86
C VAL A 316 31.04 -26.58 8.06
N THR A 317 31.75 -27.70 8.25
CA THR A 317 31.56 -28.58 9.41
C THR A 317 31.88 -27.85 10.72
N LYS A 318 33.00 -27.11 10.78
CA LYS A 318 33.37 -26.34 11.97
C LYS A 318 32.39 -25.21 12.26
N TYR A 319 31.84 -24.60 11.22
CA TYR A 319 30.81 -23.58 11.35
C TYR A 319 29.47 -24.16 11.83
N ALA A 320 29.09 -25.34 11.36
CA ALA A 320 27.89 -26.05 11.81
C ALA A 320 27.98 -26.43 13.30
N GLU A 321 29.14 -26.93 13.74
CA GLU A 321 29.45 -27.21 15.15
C GLU A 321 29.32 -25.94 16.00
N HIS A 322 30.00 -24.85 15.61
CA HIS A 322 29.93 -23.58 16.32
C HIS A 322 28.51 -22.99 16.37
N SER A 323 27.77 -23.09 15.26
CA SER A 323 26.38 -22.61 15.20
C SER A 323 25.47 -23.39 16.15
N HIS A 324 25.68 -24.71 16.25
CA HIS A 324 24.96 -25.55 17.20
C HIS A 324 25.31 -25.20 18.65
N ASP A 325 26.60 -25.03 18.97
CA ASP A 325 27.03 -24.64 20.31
C ASP A 325 26.42 -23.31 20.75
N LYS A 326 26.40 -22.33 19.85
CA LYS A 326 25.82 -21.01 20.14
C LYS A 326 24.30 -21.12 20.35
N TRP A 327 23.60 -21.84 19.48
CA TRP A 327 22.16 -22.08 19.61
C TRP A 327 21.81 -22.83 20.90
N ALA A 328 22.57 -23.89 21.22
CA ALA A 328 22.37 -24.70 22.42
C ALA A 328 22.65 -23.91 23.71
N CYS A 329 23.66 -23.04 23.70
CA CYS A 329 23.95 -22.12 24.79
C CYS A 329 22.76 -21.18 25.05
N ASP A 330 22.23 -20.55 24.00
CA ASP A 330 21.07 -19.66 24.11
C ASP A 330 19.81 -20.42 24.57
N LYS A 331 19.60 -21.66 24.12
CA LYS A 331 18.52 -22.53 24.60
C LYS A 331 18.69 -22.93 26.07
N SER A 332 19.90 -23.31 26.49
CA SER A 332 20.20 -23.65 27.88
C SER A 332 19.99 -22.45 28.82
N GLN A 333 20.33 -21.24 28.39
CA GLN A 333 20.07 -20.02 29.17
C GLN A 333 18.57 -19.77 29.36
N ASN A 334 17.74 -20.20 28.41
CA ASN A 334 16.29 -20.16 28.48
C ASN A 334 15.67 -21.38 29.18
N GLY A 335 16.48 -22.20 29.87
CA GLY A 335 16.01 -23.33 30.68
C GLY A 335 15.65 -24.60 29.90
N TRP A 336 15.93 -24.65 28.59
CA TRP A 336 15.72 -25.85 27.78
C TRP A 336 16.68 -26.95 28.22
N LYS A 337 16.19 -28.19 28.22
CA LYS A 337 16.95 -29.39 28.61
C LYS A 337 16.90 -30.42 27.50
N TYR A 338 17.82 -31.37 27.57
CA TYR A 338 17.84 -32.51 26.66
C TYR A 338 16.58 -33.37 26.87
N GLY A 339 15.98 -33.79 25.76
CA GLY A 339 14.85 -34.71 25.68
C GLY A 339 14.99 -35.64 24.48
N ILE A 340 14.19 -36.71 24.45
CA ILE A 340 14.22 -37.72 23.37
C ILE A 340 13.67 -37.13 22.05
N SER A 341 12.79 -36.13 22.16
CA SER A 341 12.23 -35.35 21.07
C SER A 341 12.08 -33.89 21.49
N LEU A 342 11.92 -33.00 20.52
CA LEU A 342 11.52 -31.62 20.78
C LEU A 342 10.10 -31.61 21.36
N ASP A 343 9.94 -31.06 22.55
CA ASP A 343 8.66 -30.80 23.22
C ASP A 343 8.68 -29.31 23.60
N GLU A 344 7.70 -28.56 23.11
CA GLU A 344 7.69 -27.08 23.15
C GLU A 344 7.14 -26.49 24.46
#